data_AF-A0AAV8C6F0-F1
#
_entry.id   AF-A0AAV8C6F0-F1
#
_cell.length_a   1.000
_cell.length_b   1.000
_cell.length_c   1.000
_cell.angle_alpha   90.00
_cell.angle_beta   90.00
_cell.angle_gamma   90.00
#
_symmetry.space_group_name_H-M   'P 1'
#
loop_
_entity.id
_entity.type
_entity.pdbx_description
1 polymer ?
#
loop_
_entity_poly.entity_id
_entity_poly.type
_entity_poly.pdbx_seq_one_letter_code
_entity_poly.pdbx_strand_id
1 'polypeptide(L)'
;MVGAVKWVDEVISDAPYAINEEFMKKLFTEYNIDYIIHGDDPCLLPDGTDAYAIAKKAGRYKQIKRTEGVSSTDIVGRMLLCVRERSTGDKHNHSSLQRQFSHGHGQKLDGGSGSPRSATRISRFLPTSRRIVQFSNGKGPGPDSRIIYIDGAFDLFHAGHVEILRLARDLGDFLLVGIYSDQTVSSVQGLHRPIMNLHERSLSVLACRYVDEVIIGAPREVSKDMITTFNISLVVHGTIAENMGFLKEEPNQYRVPMAMGIFRQLESPLDITTSTIIRRIVANHEAYQKRNEKKEASERKYYENKTHISE
;
A
#
# COMPACT_ATOMS: atom_id res chain seq x y z
N MET A 1 10.41 0.07 6.49
CA MET A 1 8.98 -0.17 6.17
C MET A 1 8.19 -0.68 7.35
N VAL A 2 8.43 -1.89 7.87
CA VAL A 2 7.63 -2.46 8.98
C VAL A 2 7.62 -1.55 10.22
N GLY A 3 8.80 -1.09 10.65
CA GLY A 3 8.92 -0.16 11.79
C GLY A 3 8.33 1.24 11.54
N ALA A 4 7.82 1.55 10.35
CA ALA A 4 7.09 2.81 10.11
C ALA A 4 5.58 2.65 10.31
N VAL A 5 5.07 1.42 10.41
CA VAL A 5 3.67 1.16 10.72
C VAL A 5 3.42 1.54 12.19
N LYS A 6 2.34 2.29 12.45
CA LYS A 6 2.09 2.89 13.77
C LYS A 6 1.75 1.92 14.89
N TRP A 7 1.32 0.70 14.54
CA TRP A 7 1.03 -0.36 15.51
C TRP A 7 2.23 -1.26 15.83
N VAL A 8 3.39 -1.01 15.23
CA VAL A 8 4.60 -1.81 15.46
C VAL A 8 5.46 -1.11 16.49
N ASP A 9 5.73 -1.72 17.63
CA ASP A 9 6.64 -1.13 18.62
C ASP A 9 8.11 -1.41 18.28
N GLU A 10 8.42 -2.68 17.99
CA GLU A 10 9.78 -3.16 17.69
C GLU A 10 9.80 -4.07 16.46
N VAL A 11 10.94 -4.12 15.78
CA VAL A 11 11.18 -5.02 14.65
C VAL A 11 12.36 -5.94 15.00
N ILE A 12 12.07 -7.24 15.16
CA ILE A 12 13.10 -8.27 15.27
C ILE A 12 13.60 -8.60 13.86
N SER A 13 14.86 -8.27 13.55
CA SER A 13 15.48 -8.67 12.29
C SER A 13 15.85 -10.14 12.30
N ASP A 14 16.01 -10.72 11.09
CA ASP A 14 16.53 -12.08 10.91
C ASP A 14 15.72 -13.18 11.62
N ALA A 15 14.41 -12.93 11.81
CA ALA A 15 13.48 -13.93 12.33
C ALA A 15 13.44 -15.16 11.40
N PRO A 16 13.53 -16.39 11.94
CA PRO A 16 13.51 -17.60 11.13
C PRO A 16 12.18 -17.75 10.42
N TYR A 17 12.22 -18.34 9.22
CA TYR A 17 11.01 -18.56 8.42
C TYR A 17 10.01 -19.50 9.12
N ALA A 18 10.50 -20.54 9.79
CA ALA A 18 9.71 -21.45 10.62
C ALA A 18 9.96 -21.14 12.10
N ILE A 19 8.90 -21.16 12.92
CA ILE A 19 9.05 -20.97 14.37
C ILE A 19 9.57 -22.28 14.97
N ASN A 20 10.89 -22.33 15.16
CA ASN A 20 11.56 -23.43 15.84
C ASN A 20 11.53 -23.23 17.38
N GLU A 21 11.91 -24.27 18.12
CA GLU A 21 11.86 -24.25 19.59
C GLU A 21 12.76 -23.18 20.21
N GLU A 22 13.95 -22.96 19.64
CA GLU A 22 14.90 -21.95 20.10
C GLU A 22 14.33 -20.54 19.99
N PHE A 23 13.79 -20.19 18.82
CA PHE A 23 13.19 -18.89 18.57
C PHE A 23 11.90 -18.72 19.37
N MET A 24 11.11 -19.77 19.54
CA MET A 24 9.92 -19.73 20.39
C MET A 24 10.30 -19.44 21.85
N LYS A 25 11.35 -20.06 22.38
CA LYS A 25 11.87 -19.76 23.72
C LYS A 25 12.27 -18.28 23.79
N LYS A 26 13.04 -17.79 22.82
CA LYS A 26 13.44 -16.38 22.73
C LYS A 26 12.23 -15.44 22.77
N LEU A 27 11.22 -15.67 21.93
CA LEU A 27 9.98 -14.86 21.90
C LEU A 27 9.28 -14.81 23.26
N PHE A 28 9.23 -15.92 23.97
CA PHE A 28 8.43 -16.05 25.17
C PHE A 28 9.16 -15.72 26.47
N THR A 29 10.48 -15.88 26.51
CA THR A 29 11.28 -15.62 27.71
C THR A 29 12.03 -14.31 27.63
N GLU A 30 12.63 -13.99 26.47
CA GLU A 30 13.43 -12.77 26.32
C GLU A 30 12.57 -11.58 25.90
N TYR A 31 11.69 -11.78 24.90
CA TYR A 31 10.80 -10.71 24.42
C TYR A 31 9.44 -10.65 25.14
N ASN A 32 9.17 -11.61 26.04
CA ASN A 32 7.92 -11.67 26.82
C ASN A 32 6.63 -11.57 25.98
N ILE A 33 6.59 -12.23 24.81
CA ILE A 33 5.46 -12.18 23.87
C ILE A 33 4.38 -13.18 24.28
N ASP A 34 3.17 -12.74 24.62
CA ASP A 34 2.09 -13.65 25.04
C ASP A 34 1.59 -14.58 23.92
N TYR A 35 1.37 -14.03 22.73
CA TYR A 35 0.75 -14.74 21.60
C TYR A 35 1.40 -14.40 20.26
N ILE A 36 1.44 -15.38 19.38
CA ILE A 36 1.81 -15.23 17.97
C ILE A 36 0.52 -15.10 17.15
N ILE A 37 0.43 -14.05 16.34
CA ILE A 37 -0.75 -13.79 15.51
C ILE A 37 -0.40 -14.01 14.04
N HIS A 38 -1.25 -14.73 13.30
CA HIS A 38 -1.14 -14.87 11.85
C HIS A 38 -2.51 -14.78 11.17
N GLY A 39 -2.51 -14.53 9.86
CA GLY A 39 -3.71 -14.68 9.02
C GLY A 39 -4.26 -16.10 9.02
N ASP A 40 -5.50 -16.25 8.57
CA ASP A 40 -6.25 -17.50 8.44
C ASP A 40 -5.84 -18.36 7.23
N ASP A 41 -4.89 -17.89 6.41
CA ASP A 41 -4.30 -18.70 5.34
C ASP A 41 -3.43 -19.84 5.92
N PRO A 42 -3.38 -21.02 5.26
CA PRO A 42 -2.50 -22.11 5.68
C PRO A 42 -1.04 -21.74 5.49
N CYS A 43 -0.23 -21.95 6.53
CA CYS A 43 1.21 -21.72 6.52
C CYS A 43 1.96 -23.05 6.60
N LEU A 44 2.27 -23.60 5.44
CA LEU A 44 2.88 -24.91 5.33
C LEU A 44 4.38 -24.79 5.00
N LEU A 45 5.17 -25.61 5.67
CA LEU A 45 6.57 -25.84 5.35
C LEU A 45 6.70 -26.75 4.11
N PRO A 46 7.89 -26.86 3.49
CA PRO A 46 8.09 -27.69 2.29
C PRO A 46 7.71 -29.17 2.45
N ASP A 47 7.76 -29.68 3.68
CA ASP A 47 7.34 -31.04 4.05
C ASP A 47 5.82 -31.18 4.30
N GLY A 48 5.06 -30.08 4.16
CA GLY A 48 3.62 -30.02 4.38
C GLY A 48 3.20 -29.80 5.84
N THR A 49 4.16 -29.68 6.77
CA THR A 49 3.86 -29.43 8.19
C THR A 49 3.50 -27.97 8.44
N ASP A 50 2.76 -27.72 9.52
CA ASP A 50 2.32 -26.38 9.90
C ASP A 50 3.48 -25.58 10.53
N ALA A 51 3.83 -24.44 9.93
CA ALA A 51 4.92 -23.57 10.38
C ALA A 51 4.74 -23.01 11.81
N TYR A 52 3.52 -23.08 12.35
CA TYR A 52 3.15 -22.63 13.69
C TYR A 52 2.70 -23.77 14.62
N ALA A 53 2.95 -25.03 14.26
CA ALA A 53 2.52 -26.19 15.04
C ALA A 53 2.93 -26.11 16.52
N ILE A 54 4.16 -25.69 16.80
CA ILE A 54 4.70 -25.60 18.16
C ILE A 54 3.96 -24.52 18.97
N ALA A 55 3.73 -23.34 18.39
CA ALA A 55 3.00 -22.24 19.02
C ALA A 55 1.52 -22.60 19.27
N LYS A 56 0.89 -23.32 18.33
CA LYS A 56 -0.47 -23.84 18.46
C LYS A 56 -0.59 -24.85 19.60
N LYS A 57 0.33 -25.82 19.68
CA LYS A 57 0.38 -26.82 20.75
C LYS A 57 0.57 -26.19 22.13
N ALA A 58 1.32 -25.08 22.21
CA ALA A 58 1.51 -24.32 23.44
C ALA A 58 0.31 -23.42 23.82
N GLY A 59 -0.75 -23.35 23.00
CA GLY A 59 -1.88 -22.46 23.24
C GLY A 59 -1.57 -20.97 23.06
N ARG A 60 -0.46 -20.63 22.39
CA ARG A 60 0.07 -19.27 22.23
C ARG A 60 -0.02 -18.76 20.80
N TYR A 61 -1.04 -19.19 20.08
CA TYR A 61 -1.29 -18.81 18.69
C TYR A 61 -2.71 -18.30 18.50
N LYS A 62 -2.88 -17.19 17.78
CA LYS A 62 -4.18 -16.59 17.45
C LYS A 62 -4.26 -16.34 15.95
N GLN A 63 -5.47 -16.46 15.41
CA GLN A 63 -5.75 -16.20 14.00
C GLN A 63 -6.56 -14.92 13.82
N ILE A 64 -6.26 -14.19 12.75
CA ILE A 64 -7.03 -13.03 12.31
C ILE A 64 -7.50 -13.26 10.87
N LYS A 65 -8.68 -12.72 10.55
CA LYS A 65 -9.22 -12.81 9.20
C LYS A 65 -8.36 -11.99 8.23
N ARG A 66 -8.18 -12.53 7.03
CA ARG A 66 -7.54 -11.81 5.93
C ARG A 66 -8.26 -10.49 5.63
N THR A 67 -7.48 -9.44 5.38
CA THR A 67 -8.01 -8.17 4.90
C THR A 67 -8.59 -8.32 3.50
N GLU A 68 -9.89 -8.02 3.34
CA GLU A 68 -10.57 -8.10 2.06
C GLU A 68 -10.15 -6.98 1.09
N GLY A 69 -10.11 -7.30 -0.20
CA GLY A 69 -9.96 -6.32 -1.27
C GLY A 69 -8.51 -6.02 -1.68
N VAL A 70 -7.51 -6.61 -1.01
CA VAL A 70 -6.10 -6.42 -1.37
C VAL A 70 -5.27 -7.70 -1.18
N SER A 71 -4.41 -8.00 -2.16
CA SER A 71 -3.37 -9.02 -2.04
C SER A 71 -2.15 -8.65 -2.88
N SER A 72 -0.97 -9.19 -2.56
CA SER A 72 0.24 -8.96 -3.37
C SER A 72 0.04 -9.44 -4.81
N THR A 73 -0.65 -10.57 -5.02
CA THR A 73 -0.96 -11.10 -6.36
C THR A 73 -1.87 -10.16 -7.15
N ASP A 74 -2.90 -9.60 -6.51
CA ASP A 74 -3.78 -8.63 -7.15
C ASP A 74 -3.02 -7.37 -7.54
N ILE A 75 -2.23 -6.80 -6.63
CA ILE A 75 -1.41 -5.61 -6.90
C ILE A 75 -0.40 -5.88 -8.03
N VAL A 76 0.31 -7.01 -8.01
CA VAL A 76 1.23 -7.40 -9.10
C VAL A 76 0.48 -7.50 -10.43
N GLY A 77 -0.72 -8.08 -10.45
CA GLY A 77 -1.58 -8.12 -11.64
C GLY A 77 -1.90 -6.71 -12.18
N ARG A 78 -2.25 -5.76 -11.31
CA ARG A 78 -2.48 -4.35 -11.68
C ARG A 78 -1.22 -3.69 -12.25
N MET A 79 -0.04 -3.96 -11.67
CA MET A 79 1.24 -3.44 -12.18
C MET A 79 1.56 -3.98 -13.57
N LEU A 80 1.36 -5.28 -13.81
CA LEU A 80 1.63 -5.92 -15.10
C LEU A 80 0.72 -5.36 -16.21
N LEU A 81 -0.55 -5.08 -15.90
CA LEU A 81 -1.46 -4.41 -16.84
C LEU A 81 -0.92 -3.02 -17.24
N CYS A 82 -0.50 -2.22 -16.26
CA CYS A 82 0.05 -0.90 -16.53
C CYS A 82 1.29 -0.93 -17.43
N VAL A 83 2.18 -1.92 -17.27
CA VAL A 83 3.37 -2.03 -18.13
C VAL A 83 3.03 -2.45 -19.55
N ARG A 84 2.11 -3.42 -19.73
CA ARG A 84 1.72 -3.93 -21.05
C ARG A 84 1.14 -2.85 -21.97
N GLU A 85 0.32 -1.96 -21.43
CA GLU A 85 -0.32 -0.90 -22.24
C GLU A 85 0.65 0.23 -22.65
N ARG A 86 1.78 0.41 -21.94
CA ARG A 86 2.87 1.27 -22.42
C ARG A 86 3.62 0.65 -23.60
N SER A 87 3.63 -0.68 -23.73
CA SER A 87 4.30 -1.41 -24.81
C SER A 87 3.44 -1.59 -26.06
N THR A 88 2.11 -1.50 -25.97
CA THR A 88 1.17 -1.66 -27.10
C THR A 88 1.12 -0.47 -28.09
N GLY A 89 2.09 0.45 -28.02
CA GLY A 89 2.49 1.25 -29.19
C GLY A 89 3.10 0.39 -30.30
N ASP A 90 3.46 -0.87 -30.00
CA ASP A 90 3.88 -1.89 -30.97
C ASP A 90 2.99 -3.15 -30.90
N LYS A 91 2.80 -3.78 -32.07
CA LYS A 91 1.66 -4.62 -32.48
C LYS A 91 1.43 -5.96 -31.73
N HIS A 92 0.13 -6.29 -31.65
CA HIS A 92 -0.58 -7.59 -31.67
C HIS A 92 -0.32 -8.75 -30.66
N ASN A 93 -1.47 -9.27 -30.20
CA ASN A 93 -1.80 -10.60 -29.63
C ASN A 93 -1.61 -10.85 -28.13
N HIS A 94 -2.43 -11.80 -27.63
CA HIS A 94 -2.49 -12.40 -26.28
C HIS A 94 -3.60 -11.91 -25.33
N SER A 95 -4.84 -12.25 -25.70
CA SER A 95 -6.06 -12.27 -24.88
C SER A 95 -6.14 -13.41 -23.84
N SER A 96 -5.05 -14.15 -23.62
CA SER A 96 -5.02 -15.32 -22.72
C SER A 96 -4.87 -14.97 -21.23
N LEU A 97 -4.17 -13.88 -20.90
CA LEU A 97 -3.83 -13.54 -19.51
C LEU A 97 -5.02 -12.97 -18.70
N GLN A 98 -6.02 -12.38 -19.35
CA GLN A 98 -7.21 -11.84 -18.66
C GLN A 98 -8.11 -12.94 -18.09
N ARG A 99 -8.00 -14.18 -18.60
CA ARG A 99 -8.77 -15.33 -18.10
C ARG A 99 -8.16 -15.98 -16.85
N GLN A 100 -6.84 -15.95 -16.67
CA GLN A 100 -6.19 -16.68 -15.57
C GLN A 100 -6.44 -16.08 -14.18
N PHE A 101 -6.69 -14.77 -14.08
CA PHE A 101 -6.92 -14.11 -12.79
C PHE A 101 -8.40 -13.95 -12.41
N SER A 102 -9.32 -14.64 -13.10
CA SER A 102 -10.77 -14.61 -12.82
C SER A 102 -11.28 -15.88 -12.11
N HIS A 103 -10.39 -16.81 -11.74
CA HIS A 103 -10.75 -18.01 -10.98
C HIS A 103 -10.52 -17.82 -9.47
N GLY A 104 -11.23 -16.85 -8.90
CA GLY A 104 -11.50 -16.74 -7.47
C GLY A 104 -12.98 -16.40 -7.30
N HIS A 105 -13.71 -17.27 -6.58
CA HIS A 105 -15.16 -17.29 -6.35
C HIS A 105 -15.95 -15.98 -6.63
N GLY A 106 -16.89 -16.06 -7.57
CA GLY A 106 -17.93 -15.04 -7.82
C GLY A 106 -18.64 -15.27 -9.16
N GLN A 107 -19.97 -15.33 -9.14
CA GLN A 107 -20.89 -15.68 -10.24
C GLN A 107 -20.60 -14.99 -11.58
N LYS A 108 -20.82 -15.73 -12.67
CA LYS A 108 -20.97 -15.19 -14.03
C LYS A 108 -22.14 -14.19 -14.03
N LEU A 109 -21.87 -12.94 -14.39
CA LEU A 109 -22.89 -12.00 -14.84
C LEU A 109 -22.88 -12.04 -16.37
N ASP A 110 -24.05 -12.33 -16.93
CA ASP A 110 -24.29 -12.51 -18.36
C ASP A 110 -24.17 -11.21 -19.17
N GLY A 111 -24.07 -11.41 -20.49
CA GLY A 111 -23.64 -10.44 -21.49
C GLY A 111 -24.44 -9.15 -21.58
N GLY A 112 -23.70 -8.07 -21.79
CA GLY A 112 -24.19 -6.77 -22.26
C GLY A 112 -23.12 -6.11 -23.11
N SER A 113 -23.35 -6.01 -24.41
CA SER A 113 -22.50 -5.31 -25.37
C SER A 113 -22.48 -3.81 -25.08
N GLY A 114 -21.33 -3.28 -24.65
CA GLY A 114 -21.15 -1.84 -24.46
C GLY A 114 -19.71 -1.44 -24.12
N SER A 115 -19.00 -0.89 -25.11
CA SER A 115 -17.79 -0.02 -25.05
C SER A 115 -16.55 -0.48 -24.25
N PRO A 116 -15.34 -0.52 -24.84
CA PRO A 116 -14.12 -0.86 -24.11
C PRO A 116 -13.62 0.38 -23.34
N ARG A 117 -14.23 0.70 -22.20
CA ARG A 117 -13.57 1.57 -21.22
C ARG A 117 -12.53 0.72 -20.51
N SER A 118 -11.30 0.74 -21.04
CA SER A 118 -10.09 0.19 -20.40
C SER A 118 -9.77 0.99 -19.13
N ALA A 119 -10.57 0.77 -18.08
CA ALA A 119 -10.20 1.12 -16.73
C ALA A 119 -9.33 -0.03 -16.22
N THR A 120 -8.15 0.30 -15.71
CA THR A 120 -7.36 -0.57 -14.82
C THR A 120 -8.31 -1.35 -13.91
N ARG A 121 -8.13 -2.68 -13.86
CA ARG A 121 -8.98 -3.60 -13.10
C ARG A 121 -9.35 -2.96 -11.75
N ILE A 122 -10.63 -2.64 -11.60
CA ILE A 122 -11.14 -1.83 -10.49
C ILE A 122 -10.84 -2.57 -9.19
N SER A 123 -10.13 -1.92 -8.27
CA SER A 123 -9.94 -2.43 -6.92
C SER A 123 -11.29 -2.89 -6.35
N ARG A 124 -11.34 -4.09 -5.77
CA ARG A 124 -12.54 -4.61 -5.10
C ARG A 124 -12.60 -4.17 -3.63
N PHE A 125 -11.70 -3.27 -3.22
CA PHE A 125 -11.67 -2.73 -1.88
C PHE A 125 -12.93 -1.91 -1.61
N LEU A 126 -13.67 -2.29 -0.57
CA LEU A 126 -14.85 -1.56 -0.11
C LEU A 126 -14.45 -0.66 1.07
N PRO A 127 -14.31 0.66 0.87
CA PRO A 127 -14.06 1.59 1.97
C PRO A 127 -15.30 1.68 2.87
N THR A 128 -15.07 1.78 4.17
CA THR A 128 -16.13 2.11 5.14
C THR A 128 -15.61 3.18 6.08
N SER A 129 -16.51 4.01 6.62
CA SER A 129 -16.17 4.98 7.65
C SER A 129 -15.46 4.31 8.84
N ARG A 130 -15.93 3.12 9.24
CA ARG A 130 -15.30 2.31 10.30
C ARG A 130 -13.84 1.97 10.01
N ARG A 131 -13.52 1.54 8.77
CA ARG A 131 -12.13 1.25 8.38
C ARG A 131 -11.25 2.50 8.43
N ILE A 132 -11.77 3.65 8.00
CA ILE A 132 -11.03 4.92 8.06
C ILE A 132 -10.75 5.29 9.52
N VAL A 133 -11.75 5.20 10.41
CA VAL A 133 -11.60 5.50 11.84
C VAL A 133 -10.57 4.57 12.51
N GLN A 134 -10.57 3.28 12.17
CA GLN A 134 -9.56 2.32 12.69
C GLN A 134 -8.13 2.71 12.31
N PHE A 135 -7.94 3.40 11.19
CA PHE A 135 -6.65 3.85 10.70
C PHE A 135 -6.33 5.30 11.09
N SER A 136 -7.29 6.08 11.60
CA SER A 136 -7.04 7.45 12.08
C SER A 136 -6.45 7.45 13.49
N ASN A 137 -5.70 8.51 13.84
CA ASN A 137 -5.23 8.74 15.21
C ASN A 137 -6.30 9.41 16.09
N GLY A 138 -7.40 9.91 15.49
CA GLY A 138 -8.55 10.50 16.19
C GLY A 138 -8.27 11.79 16.96
N LYS A 139 -7.05 12.34 16.85
CA LYS A 139 -6.61 13.57 17.53
C LYS A 139 -6.31 14.64 16.48
N GLY A 140 -6.93 15.80 16.61
CA GLY A 140 -6.60 16.98 15.82
C GLY A 140 -5.38 17.73 16.37
N PRO A 141 -4.91 18.77 15.65
CA PRO A 141 -3.85 19.64 16.13
C PRO A 141 -4.29 20.44 17.37
N GLY A 142 -3.34 20.78 18.24
CA GLY A 142 -3.57 21.70 19.35
C GLY A 142 -3.67 23.16 18.87
N PRO A 143 -4.11 24.10 19.74
CA PRO A 143 -4.35 25.50 19.37
C PRO A 143 -3.14 26.20 18.71
N ASP A 144 -1.92 25.87 19.16
CA ASP A 144 -0.67 26.48 18.68
C ASP A 144 0.22 25.49 17.91
N SER A 145 -0.33 24.35 17.51
CA SER A 145 0.44 23.33 16.79
C SER A 145 0.93 23.84 15.45
N ARG A 146 2.21 23.60 15.16
CA ARG A 146 2.79 23.86 13.84
C ARG A 146 2.37 22.76 12.87
N ILE A 147 1.45 23.09 11.97
CA ILE A 147 0.89 22.14 10.99
C ILE A 147 1.75 22.14 9.73
N ILE A 148 2.31 20.98 9.42
CA ILE A 148 3.09 20.71 8.22
C ILE A 148 2.18 20.03 7.20
N TYR A 149 2.16 20.54 5.98
CA TYR A 149 1.42 19.96 4.87
C TYR A 149 2.36 19.41 3.80
N ILE A 150 2.09 18.19 3.36
CA ILE A 150 2.76 17.54 2.22
C ILE A 150 1.72 16.80 1.40
N ASP A 151 1.84 16.82 0.08
CA ASP A 151 0.90 16.12 -0.78
C ASP A 151 1.55 15.36 -1.93
N GLY A 152 0.74 14.51 -2.54
CA GLY A 152 1.19 13.66 -3.63
C GLY A 152 0.21 12.55 -3.99
N ALA A 153 0.66 11.71 -4.92
CA ALA A 153 -0.06 10.50 -5.27
C ALA A 153 0.00 9.48 -4.14
N PHE A 154 1.16 9.26 -3.51
CA PHE A 154 1.38 8.18 -2.52
C PHE A 154 0.93 6.79 -3.02
N ASP A 155 1.05 6.55 -4.32
CA ASP A 155 0.77 5.26 -4.94
C ASP A 155 1.82 4.21 -4.51
N LEU A 156 1.41 2.94 -4.39
CA LEU A 156 2.24 1.85 -3.87
C LEU A 156 3.13 2.25 -2.67
N PHE A 157 2.50 2.81 -1.62
CA PHE A 157 3.19 3.44 -0.48
C PHE A 157 4.46 2.69 -0.03
N HIS A 158 5.62 3.35 -0.12
CA HIS A 158 6.94 2.71 -0.08
C HIS A 158 7.96 3.47 0.79
N ALA A 159 9.18 2.93 0.89
CA ALA A 159 10.22 3.45 1.79
C ALA A 159 10.59 4.91 1.53
N GLY A 160 10.60 5.34 0.26
CA GLY A 160 10.79 6.75 -0.09
C GLY A 160 9.73 7.68 0.53
N HIS A 161 8.45 7.27 0.49
CA HIS A 161 7.39 8.03 1.16
C HIS A 161 7.56 8.04 2.68
N VAL A 162 7.97 6.92 3.27
CA VAL A 162 8.22 6.83 4.71
C VAL A 162 9.30 7.83 5.14
N GLU A 163 10.43 7.86 4.45
CA GLU A 163 11.54 8.76 4.83
C GLU A 163 11.18 10.23 4.64
N ILE A 164 10.52 10.59 3.53
CA ILE A 164 10.13 11.99 3.32
C ILE A 164 9.05 12.45 4.32
N LEU A 165 8.12 11.56 4.71
CA LEU A 165 7.11 11.87 5.73
C LEU A 165 7.73 11.96 7.12
N ARG A 166 8.77 11.17 7.42
CA ARG A 166 9.55 11.30 8.66
C ARG A 166 10.19 12.69 8.74
N LEU A 167 10.89 13.10 7.69
CA LEU A 167 11.50 14.43 7.61
C LEU A 167 10.46 15.55 7.69
N ALA A 168 9.31 15.40 7.05
CA ALA A 168 8.22 16.37 7.14
C ALA A 168 7.66 16.46 8.57
N ARG A 169 7.49 15.33 9.26
CA ARG A 169 7.01 15.30 10.65
C ARG A 169 8.00 15.98 11.60
N ASP A 170 9.31 15.84 11.38
CA ASP A 170 10.33 16.48 12.22
C ASP A 170 10.30 18.02 12.17
N LEU A 171 9.52 18.63 11.27
CA LEU A 171 9.41 20.08 11.11
C LEU A 171 8.29 20.72 11.93
N GLY A 172 7.38 19.95 12.54
CA GLY A 172 6.26 20.50 13.29
C GLY A 172 5.56 19.48 14.17
N ASP A 173 4.45 19.91 14.77
CA ASP A 173 3.73 19.10 15.77
C ASP A 173 2.69 18.19 15.13
N PHE A 174 2.24 18.53 13.92
CA PHE A 174 1.18 17.85 13.20
C PHE A 174 1.49 17.75 11.71
N LEU A 175 1.43 16.55 11.13
CA LEU A 175 1.64 16.27 9.72
C LEU A 175 0.30 15.92 9.04
N LEU A 176 -0.17 16.85 8.22
CA LEU A 176 -1.34 16.73 7.36
C LEU A 176 -0.92 16.32 5.95
N VAL A 177 -1.43 15.20 5.45
CA VAL A 177 -1.03 14.65 4.15
C VAL A 177 -2.15 14.76 3.12
N GLY A 178 -1.94 15.51 2.04
CA GLY A 178 -2.86 15.59 0.91
C GLY A 178 -2.71 14.41 -0.04
N ILE A 179 -3.80 13.69 -0.31
CA ILE A 179 -3.80 12.55 -1.22
C ILE A 179 -4.63 12.89 -2.45
N TYR A 180 -3.98 13.01 -3.60
CA TYR A 180 -4.65 13.37 -4.86
C TYR A 180 -5.68 12.33 -5.29
N SER A 181 -6.75 12.77 -5.97
CA SER A 181 -7.75 11.90 -6.57
C SER A 181 -7.15 10.99 -7.65
N ASP A 182 -7.82 9.88 -7.97
CA ASP A 182 -7.37 8.95 -9.03
C ASP A 182 -7.34 9.64 -10.40
N GLN A 183 -8.28 10.55 -10.66
CA GLN A 183 -8.35 11.35 -11.89
C GLN A 183 -7.18 12.34 -11.98
N THR A 184 -6.85 13.00 -10.87
CA THR A 184 -5.69 13.91 -10.81
C THR A 184 -4.40 13.15 -11.10
N VAL A 185 -4.20 12.00 -10.45
CA VAL A 185 -2.99 11.19 -10.66
C VAL A 185 -2.93 10.66 -12.10
N SER A 186 -4.03 10.15 -12.66
CA SER A 186 -4.05 9.60 -14.02
C SER A 186 -3.78 10.67 -15.09
N SER A 187 -4.26 11.90 -14.88
CA SER A 187 -4.02 13.02 -15.79
C SER A 187 -2.53 13.41 -15.89
N VAL A 188 -1.75 13.21 -14.83
CA VAL A 188 -0.34 13.60 -14.75
C VAL A 188 0.61 12.41 -15.01
N GLN A 189 0.27 11.22 -14.53
CA GLN A 189 1.16 10.05 -14.54
C GLN A 189 0.77 8.99 -15.59
N GLY A 190 -0.36 9.20 -16.28
CA GLY A 190 -0.89 8.36 -17.34
C GLY A 190 -2.12 7.54 -16.93
N LEU A 191 -2.88 7.08 -17.93
CA LEU A 191 -4.21 6.47 -17.79
C LEU A 191 -4.29 5.29 -16.80
N HIS A 192 -3.20 4.55 -16.63
CA HIS A 192 -3.12 3.35 -15.78
C HIS A 192 -2.47 3.59 -14.42
N ARG A 193 -2.35 4.86 -14.03
CA ARG A 193 -2.02 5.30 -12.68
C ARG A 193 -3.26 5.93 -12.04
N PRO A 194 -3.42 5.83 -10.71
CA PRO A 194 -2.59 5.06 -9.79
C PRO A 194 -2.87 3.55 -9.84
N ILE A 195 -1.96 2.73 -9.32
CA ILE A 195 -2.15 1.28 -9.14
C ILE A 195 -3.11 1.00 -7.98
N MET A 196 -2.99 1.77 -6.90
CA MET A 196 -3.89 1.76 -5.75
C MET A 196 -4.87 2.93 -5.84
N ASN A 197 -6.16 2.68 -5.65
CA ASN A 197 -7.17 3.73 -5.70
C ASN A 197 -7.04 4.70 -4.51
N LEU A 198 -7.78 5.81 -4.55
CA LEU A 198 -7.74 6.85 -3.52
C LEU A 198 -7.92 6.31 -2.10
N HIS A 199 -8.84 5.36 -1.90
CA HIS A 199 -9.13 4.83 -0.57
C HIS A 199 -8.05 3.87 -0.08
N GLU A 200 -7.50 3.01 -0.95
CA GLU A 200 -6.37 2.13 -0.65
C GLU A 200 -5.11 2.94 -0.28
N ARG A 201 -4.84 4.02 -1.03
CA ARG A 201 -3.74 4.95 -0.74
C ARG A 201 -3.95 5.69 0.59
N SER A 202 -5.19 6.11 0.86
CA SER A 202 -5.55 6.76 2.13
C SER A 202 -5.24 5.89 3.35
N LEU A 203 -5.64 4.62 3.33
CA LEU A 203 -5.32 3.69 4.42
C LEU A 203 -3.81 3.39 4.51
N SER A 204 -3.12 3.31 3.36
CA SER A 204 -1.67 3.07 3.33
C SER A 204 -0.90 4.21 4.00
N VAL A 205 -1.29 5.46 3.73
CA VAL A 205 -0.70 6.66 4.33
C VAL A 205 -1.05 6.78 5.82
N LEU A 206 -2.32 6.55 6.20
CA LEU A 206 -2.78 6.60 7.59
C LEU A 206 -2.14 5.53 8.50
N ALA A 207 -1.64 4.43 7.94
CA ALA A 207 -0.91 3.42 8.69
C ALA A 207 0.51 3.88 9.10
N CYS A 208 1.04 4.93 8.46
CA CYS A 208 2.37 5.46 8.74
C CYS A 208 2.36 6.25 10.05
N ARG A 209 3.28 5.93 10.97
CA ARG A 209 3.37 6.56 12.30
C ARG A 209 3.64 8.06 12.29
N TYR A 210 4.25 8.56 11.21
CA TYR A 210 4.62 9.97 11.10
C TYR A 210 3.43 10.85 10.71
N VAL A 211 2.36 10.26 10.19
CA VAL A 211 1.18 10.95 9.68
C VAL A 211 0.12 11.06 10.76
N ASP A 212 -0.43 12.25 10.95
CA ASP A 212 -1.55 12.47 11.87
C ASP A 212 -2.90 12.43 11.15
N GLU A 213 -2.99 13.06 9.98
CA GLU A 213 -4.24 13.21 9.25
C GLU A 213 -4.04 13.24 7.74
N VAL A 214 -5.10 12.90 7.00
CA VAL A 214 -5.10 12.90 5.53
C VAL A 214 -6.26 13.71 4.97
N ILE A 215 -6.00 14.50 3.93
CA ILE A 215 -7.04 15.05 3.07
C ILE A 215 -7.28 14.07 1.92
N ILE A 216 -8.41 13.37 1.96
CA ILE A 216 -8.79 12.38 0.94
C ILE A 216 -9.34 13.11 -0.28
N GLY A 217 -8.61 13.05 -1.40
CA GLY A 217 -8.98 13.76 -2.63
C GLY A 217 -8.52 15.22 -2.63
N ALA A 218 -7.32 15.48 -2.09
CA ALA A 218 -6.75 16.81 -2.04
C ALA A 218 -6.64 17.44 -3.44
N PRO A 219 -6.89 18.76 -3.57
CA PRO A 219 -6.68 19.48 -4.80
C PRO A 219 -5.18 19.51 -5.14
N ARG A 220 -4.86 19.68 -6.43
CA ARG A 220 -3.47 19.77 -6.87
C ARG A 220 -2.83 21.10 -6.51
N GLU A 221 -3.55 22.21 -6.71
CA GLU A 221 -3.09 23.54 -6.29
C GLU A 221 -3.35 23.73 -4.79
N VAL A 222 -2.31 24.16 -4.07
CA VAL A 222 -2.44 24.55 -2.66
C VAL A 222 -2.97 25.98 -2.58
N SER A 223 -4.26 26.14 -2.33
CA SER A 223 -4.92 27.46 -2.29
C SER A 223 -4.75 28.16 -0.94
N LYS A 224 -4.97 29.48 -0.93
CA LYS A 224 -4.98 30.29 0.31
C LYS A 224 -6.10 29.84 1.26
N ASP A 225 -7.25 29.46 0.72
CA ASP A 225 -8.40 28.97 1.49
C ASP A 225 -8.07 27.66 2.18
N MET A 226 -7.37 26.75 1.49
CA MET A 226 -6.90 25.51 2.07
C MET A 226 -5.89 25.76 3.19
N ILE A 227 -4.89 26.63 2.95
CA ILE A 227 -3.90 27.02 3.95
C ILE A 227 -4.59 27.57 5.21
N THR A 228 -5.60 28.42 5.03
CA THR A 228 -6.33 29.06 6.14
C THR A 228 -7.23 28.06 6.87
N THR A 229 -7.96 27.21 6.13
CA THR A 229 -8.91 26.22 6.68
C THR A 229 -8.22 25.22 7.59
N PHE A 230 -7.05 24.74 7.18
CA PHE A 230 -6.27 23.75 7.92
C PHE A 230 -5.16 24.37 8.78
N ASN A 231 -5.11 25.70 8.89
CA ASN A 231 -4.08 26.44 9.62
C ASN A 231 -2.64 25.98 9.27
N ILE A 232 -2.37 25.74 7.99
CA ILE A 232 -1.09 25.19 7.51
C ILE A 232 0.03 26.21 7.75
N SER A 233 1.02 25.81 8.54
CA SER A 233 2.18 26.65 8.88
C SER A 233 3.33 26.52 7.89
N LEU A 234 3.49 25.35 7.27
CA LEU A 234 4.54 25.07 6.29
C LEU A 234 4.06 24.02 5.28
N VAL A 235 4.28 24.29 4.00
CA VAL A 235 4.09 23.34 2.90
C VAL A 235 5.45 22.79 2.51
N VAL A 236 5.56 21.47 2.40
CA VAL A 236 6.80 20.79 2.01
C VAL A 236 6.63 19.85 0.83
N HIS A 237 7.69 19.68 0.05
CA HIS A 237 7.75 18.74 -1.07
C HIS A 237 9.12 18.07 -1.15
N GLY A 238 9.17 16.78 -1.47
CA GLY A 238 10.43 16.05 -1.63
C GLY A 238 11.16 16.36 -2.94
N THR A 239 12.47 16.12 -3.02
CA THR A 239 13.23 16.24 -4.27
C THR A 239 12.95 15.10 -5.25
N ILE A 240 12.52 13.94 -4.75
CA ILE A 240 12.20 12.77 -5.58
C ILE A 240 10.69 12.56 -5.68
N ALA A 241 10.15 12.57 -6.90
CA ALA A 241 8.75 12.31 -7.23
C ALA A 241 8.60 11.55 -8.57
N GLU A 242 7.43 10.98 -8.82
CA GLU A 242 7.09 10.36 -10.11
C GLU A 242 7.22 11.35 -11.27
N ASN A 243 7.77 10.89 -12.40
CA ASN A 243 7.96 11.67 -13.62
C ASN A 243 8.58 13.07 -13.37
N MET A 244 9.84 13.09 -12.94
CA MET A 244 10.72 14.29 -12.92
C MET A 244 10.83 15.03 -14.26
N GLY A 245 10.31 14.47 -15.35
CA GLY A 245 10.14 15.16 -16.61
C GLY A 245 8.70 15.01 -17.07
N PHE A 246 7.86 16.03 -16.90
CA PHE A 246 6.98 16.54 -17.95
C PHE A 246 6.48 17.95 -17.59
N LEU A 247 6.67 18.84 -18.57
CA LEU A 247 6.20 20.21 -18.74
C LEU A 247 6.79 21.27 -17.79
N LYS A 248 7.86 21.92 -18.29
CA LYS A 248 8.35 23.26 -17.87
C LYS A 248 7.29 24.38 -17.96
N GLU A 249 6.03 24.04 -18.26
CA GLU A 249 4.94 24.98 -18.53
C GLU A 249 3.72 24.80 -17.60
N GLU A 250 3.71 23.77 -16.74
CA GLU A 250 2.66 23.62 -15.75
C GLU A 250 2.81 24.69 -14.65
N PRO A 251 1.73 25.42 -14.28
CA PRO A 251 1.79 26.37 -13.19
C PRO A 251 2.23 25.65 -11.93
N ASN A 252 3.26 26.19 -11.27
CA ASN A 252 3.77 25.63 -10.03
C ASN A 252 2.62 25.55 -9.01
N GLN A 253 2.21 24.32 -8.68
CA GLN A 253 1.09 24.03 -7.80
C GLN A 253 1.28 24.58 -6.37
N TYR A 254 2.51 24.99 -6.04
CA TYR A 254 2.92 25.62 -4.79
C TYR A 254 3.15 27.14 -4.91
N ARG A 255 2.67 27.80 -5.97
CA ARG A 255 2.84 29.26 -6.16
C ARG A 255 2.37 30.09 -4.96
N VAL A 256 1.23 29.71 -4.37
CA VAL A 256 0.62 30.43 -3.23
C VAL A 256 1.48 30.27 -1.96
N PRO A 257 1.82 29.06 -1.50
CA PRO A 257 2.69 28.92 -0.33
C PRO A 257 4.11 29.50 -0.56
N MET A 258 4.63 29.47 -1.79
CA MET A 258 5.89 30.16 -2.12
C MET A 258 5.78 31.68 -1.98
N ALA A 259 4.73 32.30 -2.51
CA ALA A 259 4.48 33.73 -2.38
C ALA A 259 4.25 34.16 -0.92
N MET A 260 3.71 33.26 -0.09
CA MET A 260 3.53 33.45 1.35
C MET A 260 4.80 33.17 2.17
N GLY A 261 5.89 32.68 1.57
CA GLY A 261 7.14 32.36 2.27
C GLY A 261 7.06 31.10 3.15
N ILE A 262 6.05 30.25 2.93
CA ILE A 262 5.79 29.03 3.72
C ILE A 262 5.96 27.75 2.90
N PHE A 263 6.76 27.78 1.82
CA PHE A 263 7.12 26.59 1.05
C PHE A 263 8.56 26.18 1.34
N ARG A 264 8.82 24.87 1.46
CA ARG A 264 10.18 24.32 1.60
C ARG A 264 10.33 23.00 0.84
N GLN A 265 11.36 22.91 0.02
CA GLN A 265 11.76 21.63 -0.56
C GLN A 265 12.63 20.85 0.43
N LEU A 266 12.40 19.54 0.54
CA LEU A 266 13.14 18.62 1.39
C LEU A 266 13.91 17.62 0.52
N GLU A 267 15.18 17.40 0.83
CA GLU A 267 15.98 16.39 0.14
C GLU A 267 15.45 14.99 0.48
N SER A 268 15.02 14.23 -0.53
CA SER A 268 14.55 12.86 -0.35
C SER A 268 15.73 11.93 -0.11
N PRO A 269 15.79 11.20 1.03
CA PRO A 269 16.93 10.32 1.33
C PRO A 269 17.06 9.10 0.42
N LEU A 270 15.99 8.75 -0.30
CA LEU A 270 15.89 7.58 -1.16
C LEU A 270 15.38 8.00 -2.55
N ASP A 271 15.90 7.35 -3.59
CA ASP A 271 15.54 7.57 -5.01
C ASP A 271 14.39 6.66 -5.49
N ILE A 272 13.77 5.91 -4.59
CA ILE A 272 12.71 4.96 -4.90
C ILE A 272 11.40 5.67 -5.27
N THR A 273 10.82 5.24 -6.38
CA THR A 273 9.52 5.68 -6.90
C THR A 273 8.60 4.49 -7.20
N THR A 274 7.29 4.72 -7.32
CA THR A 274 6.30 3.74 -7.82
C THR A 274 6.77 3.11 -9.14
N SER A 275 7.29 3.91 -10.07
CA SER A 275 7.81 3.43 -11.34
C SER A 275 9.06 2.56 -11.19
N THR A 276 9.97 2.86 -10.26
CA THR A 276 11.11 1.97 -9.96
C THR A 276 10.65 0.65 -9.34
N ILE A 277 9.63 0.67 -8.47
CA ILE A 277 9.05 -0.53 -7.84
C ILE A 277 8.42 -1.43 -8.90
N ILE A 278 7.62 -0.85 -9.79
CA ILE A 278 6.99 -1.57 -10.89
C ILE A 278 8.05 -2.23 -11.78
N ARG A 279 9.11 -1.49 -12.16
CA ARG A 279 10.22 -2.06 -12.95
C ARG A 279 10.89 -3.23 -12.23
N ARG A 280 11.17 -3.10 -10.93
CA ARG A 280 11.78 -4.17 -10.12
C ARG A 280 10.89 -5.41 -10.03
N ILE A 281 9.58 -5.23 -9.87
CA ILE A 281 8.63 -6.35 -9.77
C ILE A 281 8.48 -7.04 -11.13
N VAL A 282 8.36 -6.28 -12.20
CA VAL A 282 8.24 -6.80 -13.57
C VAL A 282 9.50 -7.57 -13.98
N ALA A 283 10.69 -7.07 -13.65
CA ALA A 283 11.95 -7.76 -13.93
C ALA A 283 12.04 -9.15 -13.24
N ASN A 284 11.32 -9.35 -12.14
CA ASN A 284 11.31 -10.59 -11.36
C ASN A 284 10.01 -11.40 -11.49
N HIS A 285 9.14 -11.05 -12.45
CA HIS A 285 7.78 -11.59 -12.51
C HIS A 285 7.72 -13.10 -12.77
N GLU A 286 8.61 -13.65 -13.61
CA GLU A 286 8.62 -15.09 -13.91
C GLU A 286 8.94 -15.93 -12.66
N ALA A 287 9.91 -15.48 -11.87
CA ALA A 287 10.26 -16.14 -10.61
C ALA A 287 9.11 -16.06 -9.60
N TYR A 288 8.42 -14.91 -9.55
CA TYR A 288 7.22 -14.73 -8.73
C TYR A 288 6.09 -15.69 -9.13
N GLN A 289 5.80 -15.81 -10.43
CA GLN A 289 4.74 -16.69 -10.95
C GLN A 289 5.01 -18.16 -10.58
N LYS A 290 6.22 -18.66 -10.87
CA LYS A 290 6.62 -20.04 -10.53
C LYS A 290 6.48 -20.33 -9.03
N ARG A 291 6.80 -19.37 -8.17
CA ARG A 291 6.63 -19.51 -6.71
C ARG A 291 5.15 -19.54 -6.32
N ASN A 292 4.32 -18.69 -6.91
CA ASN A 292 2.90 -18.60 -6.57
C ASN A 292 2.13 -19.85 -7.02
N GLU A 293 2.45 -20.42 -8.19
CA GLU A 293 1.90 -21.69 -8.67
C GLU A 293 2.17 -22.85 -7.68
N LYS A 294 3.41 -22.93 -7.16
CA LYS A 294 3.78 -23.92 -6.14
C LYS A 294 2.98 -23.74 -4.85
N LYS A 295 2.81 -22.48 -4.42
CA LYS A 295 2.03 -22.14 -3.22
C LYS A 295 0.56 -22.54 -3.39
N GLU A 296 -0.09 -22.13 -4.48
CA GLU A 296 -1.49 -22.46 -4.76
C GLU A 296 -1.72 -23.98 -4.86
N ALA A 297 -0.75 -24.72 -5.42
CA ALA A 297 -0.81 -26.18 -5.45
C ALA A 297 -0.73 -26.80 -4.03
N SER A 298 0.10 -26.24 -3.15
CA SER A 298 0.21 -26.68 -1.75
C SER A 298 -1.06 -26.37 -0.95
N GLU A 299 -1.62 -25.17 -1.10
CA GLU A 299 -2.88 -24.78 -0.45
C GLU A 299 -4.04 -25.65 -0.91
N ARG A 300 -4.15 -25.95 -2.22
CA ARG A 300 -5.19 -26.80 -2.76
C ARG A 300 -5.14 -28.21 -2.18
N LYS A 301 -3.94 -28.82 -2.15
CA LYS A 301 -3.74 -30.14 -1.50
C LYS A 301 -4.13 -30.12 -0.03
N TYR A 302 -3.84 -29.03 0.69
CA TYR A 302 -4.22 -28.90 2.09
C TYR A 302 -5.74 -28.89 2.29
N TYR A 303 -6.47 -28.14 1.46
CA TYR A 303 -7.94 -28.09 1.54
C TYR A 303 -8.61 -29.37 1.05
N GLU A 304 -8.08 -30.03 0.02
CA GLU A 304 -8.57 -31.34 -0.46
C GLU A 304 -8.43 -32.43 0.60
N ASN A 305 -7.36 -32.40 1.41
CA ASN A 305 -7.12 -33.36 2.48
C ASN A 305 -7.90 -33.08 3.77
N LYS A 306 -8.54 -31.91 3.88
CA LYS A 306 -9.38 -31.58 5.04
C LYS A 306 -10.75 -32.22 4.82
N THR A 307 -10.99 -33.39 5.41
CA THR A 307 -12.36 -33.91 5.58
C THR A 307 -13.17 -32.84 6.30
N HIS A 308 -14.19 -32.29 5.63
CA HIS A 308 -15.11 -31.34 6.25
C HIS A 308 -15.68 -31.96 7.52
N ILE A 309 -15.27 -31.44 8.68
CA ILE A 309 -16.06 -31.61 9.90
C ILE A 309 -17.20 -30.61 9.73
N SER A 310 -18.40 -31.13 9.44
CA SER A 310 -19.63 -30.34 9.49
C SER A 310 -19.80 -29.80 10.91
N GLU A 311 -20.11 -28.50 11.02
CA GLU A 311 -20.60 -27.88 12.26
C GLU A 311 -21.83 -28.60 12.82
#